data_AF-I3ZV35-F1
#
_entry.id   AF-I3ZV35-F1
#
_cell.length_a   1.000
_cell.length_b   1.000
_cell.length_c   1.000
_cell.angle_alpha   90.00
_cell.angle_beta   90.00
_cell.angle_gamma   90.00
#
_symmetry.space_group_name_H-M   'P 1'
#
loop_
_entity.id
_entity.type
_entity.pdbx_description
1 polymer ?
#
loop_
_entity_poly.entity_id
_entity_poly.type
_entity_poly.pdbx_seq_one_letter_code
_entity_poly.pdbx_strand_id
1 'polypeptide(L)'
;MDSSVLLNVIFETELTERAVKLISLAEYPVISETVIDECVYVTLRRKASRKGVRSIYDLKRFLKREEGKALIRESNEDVLSVVASYGMEVVKDPDVFLALSLAERYGLLLHDAKILGSMVENGIRKLVTLDRDFEGIPLIEVIKENKNGE
;
A
#
# COMPACT_ATOMS: atom_id res chain seq x y z
N MET A 1 6.14 -4.41 0.59
CA MET A 1 5.02 -4.21 1.52
C MET A 1 3.85 -3.74 0.69
N ASP A 2 2.68 -4.32 0.92
CA ASP A 2 1.45 -3.98 0.20
C ASP A 2 0.64 -2.87 0.91
N SER A 3 -0.25 -2.19 0.18
CA SER A 3 -1.06 -1.07 0.68
C SER A 3 -2.04 -1.51 1.76
N SER A 4 -2.59 -2.72 1.65
CA SER A 4 -3.51 -3.30 2.63
C SER A 4 -2.93 -3.29 4.05
N VAL A 5 -1.63 -3.55 4.20
CA VAL A 5 -0.95 -3.57 5.51
C VAL A 5 -0.84 -2.16 6.07
N LEU A 6 -0.34 -1.22 5.26
CA LEU A 6 -0.16 0.17 5.67
C LEU A 6 -1.48 0.82 6.03
N LEU A 7 -2.53 0.63 5.24
CA LEU A 7 -3.84 1.23 5.47
C LEU A 7 -4.47 0.74 6.78
N ASN A 8 -4.25 -0.51 7.16
CA ASN A 8 -4.71 -1.02 8.46
C ASN A 8 -3.95 -0.37 9.63
N VAL A 9 -2.66 -0.08 9.48
CA VAL A 9 -1.88 0.68 10.48
C VAL A 9 -2.33 2.15 10.54
N ILE A 10 -2.42 2.83 9.40
CA ILE A 10 -2.78 4.26 9.31
C ILE A 10 -4.19 4.51 9.87
N PHE A 11 -5.12 3.60 9.66
CA PHE A 11 -6.52 3.79 10.04
C PHE A 11 -6.92 3.17 11.37
N GLU A 12 -5.99 2.50 12.06
CA GLU A 12 -6.23 1.82 13.34
C GLU A 12 -7.49 0.93 13.29
N THR A 13 -7.46 -0.09 12.45
CA THR A 13 -8.56 -1.07 12.31
C THR A 13 -8.41 -2.25 13.26
N GLU A 14 -9.37 -3.17 13.27
CA GLU A 14 -9.26 -4.45 13.96
C GLU A 14 -8.08 -5.34 13.49
N LEU A 15 -7.50 -5.06 12.32
CA LEU A 15 -6.35 -5.79 11.78
C LEU A 15 -5.00 -5.12 12.09
N THR A 16 -5.00 -3.99 12.82
CA THR A 16 -3.78 -3.22 13.12
C THR A 16 -2.70 -4.07 13.79
N GLU A 17 -3.04 -4.82 14.84
CA GLU A 17 -2.07 -5.66 15.56
C GLU A 17 -1.42 -6.69 14.63
N ARG A 18 -2.23 -7.31 13.77
CA ARG A 18 -1.77 -8.25 12.76
C ARG A 18 -0.86 -7.57 11.73
N ALA A 19 -1.23 -6.37 11.25
CA ALA A 19 -0.42 -5.61 10.31
C ALA A 19 0.95 -5.26 10.91
N VAL A 20 0.98 -4.76 12.14
CA VAL A 20 2.23 -4.43 12.87
C VAL A 20 3.10 -5.68 13.06
N LYS A 21 2.50 -6.81 13.44
CA LYS A 21 3.23 -8.08 13.60
C LYS A 21 3.83 -8.54 12.26
N LEU A 22 3.08 -8.48 11.17
CA LEU A 22 3.58 -8.82 9.84
C LEU A 22 4.73 -7.90 9.40
N ILE A 23 4.66 -6.59 9.68
CA ILE A 23 5.77 -5.66 9.43
C ILE A 23 7.02 -6.07 10.23
N SER A 24 6.86 -6.46 11.50
CA SER A 24 7.98 -6.87 12.35
C SER A 24 8.70 -8.14 11.89
N LEU A 25 8.07 -8.94 11.02
CA LEU A 25 8.70 -10.11 10.41
C LEU A 25 9.60 -9.75 9.21
N ALA A 26 9.54 -8.51 8.73
CA ALA A 26 10.39 -8.02 7.64
C ALA A 26 11.65 -7.36 8.23
N GLU A 27 12.82 -7.99 8.03
CA GLU A 27 14.12 -7.47 8.50
C GLU A 27 14.52 -6.16 7.80
N TYR A 28 14.25 -6.08 6.49
CA TYR A 28 14.50 -4.90 5.65
C TYR A 28 13.22 -4.59 4.86
N PRO A 29 12.25 -3.88 5.45
CA PRO A 29 10.98 -3.63 4.80
C PRO A 29 11.14 -2.67 3.61
N VAL A 30 10.55 -3.04 2.48
CA VAL A 30 10.57 -2.26 1.23
C VAL A 30 9.14 -1.95 0.81
N ILE A 31 8.92 -0.77 0.23
CA ILE A 31 7.64 -0.30 -0.31
C ILE A 31 7.85 0.34 -1.69
N SER A 32 6.90 0.16 -2.62
CA SER A 32 6.96 0.81 -3.94
C SER A 32 6.27 2.17 -3.95
N GLU A 33 6.63 3.02 -4.90
CA GLU A 33 5.97 4.30 -5.16
C GLU A 33 4.45 4.14 -5.34
N THR A 34 3.99 3.10 -6.04
CA THR A 34 2.55 2.77 -6.20
C THR A 34 1.84 2.57 -4.87
N VAL A 35 2.45 1.89 -3.91
CA VAL A 35 1.82 1.66 -2.60
C VAL A 35 1.68 2.98 -1.84
N ILE A 36 2.67 3.87 -1.94
CA ILE A 36 2.59 5.21 -1.36
C ILE A 36 1.46 6.01 -2.00
N ASP A 37 1.38 6.05 -3.34
CA ASP A 37 0.33 6.76 -4.08
C ASP A 37 -1.06 6.26 -3.67
N GLU A 38 -1.24 4.94 -3.62
CA GLU A 38 -2.49 4.33 -3.20
C GLU A 38 -2.83 4.69 -1.75
N CYS A 39 -1.90 4.54 -0.81
CA CYS A 39 -2.12 4.84 0.59
C CYS A 39 -2.51 6.32 0.81
N VAL A 40 -1.82 7.23 0.11
CA VAL A 40 -2.13 8.67 0.15
C VAL A 40 -3.52 8.93 -0.41
N TYR A 41 -3.85 8.37 -1.56
CA TYR A 41 -5.14 8.55 -2.20
C TYR A 41 -6.29 8.04 -1.31
N VAL A 42 -6.17 6.83 -0.76
CA VAL A 42 -7.18 6.23 0.11
C VAL A 42 -7.33 7.04 1.40
N THR A 43 -6.22 7.46 2.02
CA THR A 43 -6.22 8.32 3.22
C THR A 43 -6.92 9.65 2.96
N LEU A 44 -6.57 10.32 1.87
CA LEU A 44 -7.19 11.57 1.42
C LEU A 44 -8.69 11.40 1.20
N ARG A 45 -9.10 10.33 0.50
CA ARG A 45 -10.52 10.02 0.24
C ARG A 45 -11.28 9.77 1.52
N ARG A 46 -10.73 9.01 2.45
CA ARG A 46 -11.36 8.70 3.75
C ARG A 46 -11.55 9.97 4.57
N LYS A 47 -10.51 10.80 4.69
CA LYS A 47 -10.58 12.10 5.39
C LYS A 47 -11.58 13.05 4.73
N ALA A 48 -11.58 13.16 3.41
CA ALA A 48 -12.51 14.03 2.67
C ALA A 48 -13.97 13.56 2.82
N SER A 49 -14.19 12.24 2.81
CA SER A 49 -15.53 11.65 3.02
C SER A 49 -16.10 12.00 4.40
N ARG A 50 -15.26 12.02 5.45
CA ARG A 50 -15.65 12.49 6.81
C ARG A 50 -16.08 13.96 6.85
N LYS A 51 -15.61 14.77 5.89
CA LYS A 51 -16.03 16.17 5.67
C LYS A 51 -17.21 16.30 4.69
N GLY A 52 -17.87 15.20 4.34
CA GLY A 52 -19.02 15.18 3.43
C GLY A 52 -18.67 15.15 1.94
N VAL A 53 -17.39 15.08 1.56
CA VAL A 53 -16.93 15.10 0.17
C VAL A 53 -16.90 13.68 -0.40
N ARG A 54 -18.00 13.26 -1.02
CA ARG A 54 -18.19 11.85 -1.43
C ARG A 54 -17.90 11.56 -2.90
N SER A 55 -18.10 12.51 -3.82
CA SER A 55 -17.82 12.29 -5.24
C SER A 55 -16.39 12.68 -5.63
N ILE A 56 -15.89 12.13 -6.74
CA ILE A 56 -14.59 12.51 -7.31
C ILE A 56 -14.59 13.97 -7.81
N TYR A 57 -15.73 14.44 -8.32
CA TYR A 57 -15.89 15.82 -8.79
C TYR A 57 -15.83 16.81 -7.62
N ASP A 58 -16.51 16.49 -6.52
CA ASP A 58 -16.47 17.30 -5.30
C ASP A 58 -15.07 17.31 -4.70
N LEU A 59 -14.39 16.16 -4.68
CA LEU A 59 -13.01 16.07 -4.23
C LEU A 59 -12.13 17.03 -5.01
N LYS A 60 -12.12 16.94 -6.35
CA LYS A 60 -11.31 17.84 -7.20
C LYS A 60 -11.59 19.33 -6.92
N ARG A 61 -12.84 19.72 -6.64
CA ARG A 61 -13.18 21.11 -6.26
C ARG A 61 -12.69 21.46 -4.86
N PHE A 62 -12.88 20.55 -3.90
CA PHE A 62 -12.48 20.72 -2.51
C PHE A 62 -10.95 20.89 -2.39
N LEU A 63 -10.17 20.05 -3.09
CA LEU A 63 -8.70 20.08 -3.07
C LEU A 63 -8.08 21.39 -3.58
N LYS A 64 -8.82 22.21 -4.34
CA LYS A 64 -8.35 23.54 -4.78
C LYS A 64 -8.44 24.60 -3.68
N ARG A 65 -9.19 24.35 -2.60
CA ARG A 65 -9.34 25.25 -1.44
C ARG A 65 -8.20 25.03 -0.44
N GLU A 66 -7.92 26.02 0.41
CA GLU A 66 -6.87 25.90 1.43
C GLU A 66 -7.09 24.71 2.39
N GLU A 67 -8.34 24.46 2.80
CA GLU A 67 -8.67 23.28 3.61
C GLU A 67 -8.38 21.97 2.87
N GLY A 68 -8.64 21.91 1.56
CA GLY A 68 -8.33 20.74 0.76
C GLY A 68 -6.84 20.52 0.56
N LYS A 69 -6.06 21.59 0.38
CA LYS A 69 -4.58 21.53 0.33
C LYS A 69 -3.99 21.09 1.66
N ALA A 70 -4.55 21.56 2.78
CA ALA A 70 -4.18 21.09 4.12
C ALA A 70 -4.45 19.59 4.25
N LEU A 71 -5.60 19.12 3.77
CA LEU A 71 -5.92 17.68 3.79
C LEU A 71 -4.95 16.82 2.97
N ILE A 72 -4.45 17.34 1.84
CA ILE A 72 -3.39 16.66 1.06
C ILE A 72 -2.12 16.54 1.90
N ARG A 73 -1.66 17.65 2.50
CA ARG A 73 -0.47 17.65 3.36
C ARG A 73 -0.60 16.67 4.51
N GLU A 74 -1.71 16.71 5.24
CA GLU A 74 -1.99 15.79 6.33
C GLU A 74 -2.08 14.32 5.86
N SER A 75 -2.60 14.04 4.66
CA SER A 75 -2.66 12.67 4.14
C SER A 75 -1.27 12.14 3.74
N ASN A 76 -0.43 13.02 3.19
CA ASN A 76 0.96 12.69 2.89
C ASN A 76 1.76 12.45 4.17
N GLU A 77 1.60 13.32 5.17
CA GLU A 77 2.29 13.21 6.47
C GLU A 77 1.91 11.91 7.19
N ASP A 78 0.62 11.54 7.24
CA ASP A 78 0.18 10.27 7.85
C ASP A 78 0.89 9.07 7.20
N VAL A 79 0.89 8.99 5.86
CA VAL A 79 1.50 7.86 5.14
C VAL A 79 3.02 7.85 5.32
N LEU A 80 3.69 8.98 5.09
CA LEU A 80 5.15 9.06 5.17
C LEU A 80 5.66 8.86 6.60
N SER A 81 4.89 9.23 7.62
CA SER A 81 5.25 8.98 9.02
C SER A 81 5.26 7.49 9.34
N VAL A 82 4.32 6.70 8.81
CA VAL A 82 4.32 5.24 8.96
C VAL A 82 5.52 4.63 8.23
N VAL A 83 5.74 5.02 6.96
CA VAL A 83 6.91 4.56 6.17
C VAL A 83 8.22 4.83 6.93
N ALA A 84 8.39 6.04 7.47
CA ALA A 84 9.57 6.42 8.24
C ALA A 84 9.68 5.68 9.58
N SER A 85 8.58 5.52 10.31
CA SER A 85 8.58 4.87 11.65
C SER A 85 8.98 3.40 11.60
N TYR A 86 8.71 2.72 10.48
CA TYR A 86 9.12 1.34 10.24
C TYR A 86 10.39 1.21 9.40
N GLY A 87 11.09 2.32 9.12
CA GLY A 87 12.34 2.32 8.38
C GLY A 87 12.24 1.70 6.98
N MET A 88 11.10 1.90 6.30
CA MET A 88 10.86 1.25 5.01
C MET A 88 11.64 1.97 3.89
N GLU A 89 12.35 1.21 3.08
CA GLU A 89 13.00 1.73 1.87
C GLU A 89 11.98 1.87 0.74
N VAL A 90 12.01 3.03 0.06
CA VAL A 90 11.14 3.30 -1.08
C VAL A 90 11.84 2.94 -2.38
N VAL A 91 11.24 2.03 -3.15
CA VAL A 91 11.72 1.65 -4.49
C VAL A 91 10.80 2.20 -5.57
N LYS A 92 11.37 2.41 -6.75
CA LYS A 92 10.64 2.89 -7.92
C LYS A 92 9.62 1.87 -8.40
N ASP A 93 8.57 2.37 -9.04
CA ASP A 93 7.66 1.55 -9.82
C ASP A 93 8.40 0.84 -10.97
N PRO A 94 7.95 -0.39 -11.35
CA PRO A 94 8.52 -1.09 -12.48
C PRO A 94 8.16 -0.42 -13.80
N ASP A 95 8.83 -0.85 -14.87
CA ASP A 95 8.41 -0.47 -16.22
C ASP A 95 6.94 -0.85 -16.49
N VAL A 96 6.24 0.02 -17.24
CA VAL A 96 4.80 -0.14 -17.52
C VAL A 96 4.50 -1.41 -18.31
N PHE A 97 5.38 -1.83 -19.23
CA PHE A 97 5.17 -3.05 -20.01
C PHE A 97 5.36 -4.30 -19.14
N LEU A 98 6.31 -4.26 -18.20
CA LEU A 98 6.43 -5.34 -17.21
C LEU A 98 5.16 -5.44 -16.36
N ALA A 99 4.69 -4.33 -15.81
CA ALA A 99 3.47 -4.31 -15.00
C ALA A 99 2.25 -4.84 -15.77
N LEU A 100 2.05 -4.41 -17.02
CA LEU A 100 0.96 -4.91 -17.87
C LEU A 100 1.08 -6.42 -18.13
N SER A 101 2.28 -6.91 -18.42
CA SER A 101 2.51 -8.35 -18.66
C SER A 101 2.22 -9.21 -17.42
N LEU A 102 2.56 -8.71 -16.23
CA LEU A 102 2.28 -9.39 -14.97
C LEU A 102 0.79 -9.36 -14.63
N ALA A 103 0.13 -8.23 -14.88
CA ALA A 103 -1.32 -8.09 -14.72
C ALA A 103 -2.08 -9.11 -15.56
N GLU A 104 -1.74 -9.22 -16.85
CA GLU A 104 -2.35 -10.20 -17.76
C GLU A 104 -2.04 -11.64 -17.33
N ARG A 105 -0.77 -11.92 -16.99
CA ARG A 105 -0.31 -13.27 -16.66
C ARG A 105 -0.95 -13.84 -15.39
N TYR A 106 -1.13 -13.00 -14.37
CA TYR A 106 -1.58 -13.42 -13.05
C TYR A 106 -3.00 -12.96 -12.70
N GLY A 107 -3.68 -12.25 -13.60
CA GLY A 107 -5.04 -11.75 -13.38
C GLY A 107 -5.12 -10.66 -12.32
N LEU A 108 -4.08 -9.84 -12.18
CA LEU A 108 -3.97 -8.81 -11.15
C LEU A 108 -4.52 -7.47 -11.64
N LEU A 109 -4.99 -6.64 -10.70
CA LEU A 109 -5.17 -5.21 -10.98
C LEU A 109 -3.80 -4.57 -11.25
N LEU A 110 -3.80 -3.45 -11.98
CA LEU A 110 -2.54 -2.85 -12.42
C LEU A 110 -1.67 -2.38 -11.25
N HIS A 111 -2.25 -1.91 -10.15
CA HIS A 111 -1.47 -1.53 -8.97
C HIS A 111 -0.81 -2.74 -8.30
N ASP A 112 -1.53 -3.84 -8.13
CA ASP A 112 -0.96 -5.10 -7.61
C ASP A 112 0.15 -5.65 -8.51
N ALA A 113 -0.05 -5.58 -9.83
CA ALA A 113 0.94 -5.98 -10.80
C ALA A 113 2.20 -5.10 -10.75
N LYS A 114 2.06 -3.80 -10.45
CA LYS A 114 3.21 -2.91 -10.21
C LYS A 114 3.93 -3.25 -8.91
N ILE A 115 3.22 -3.63 -7.85
CA ILE A 115 3.84 -4.14 -6.62
C ILE A 115 4.68 -5.37 -6.95
N LEU A 116 4.10 -6.35 -7.64
CA LEU A 116 4.82 -7.56 -8.07
C LEU A 116 6.01 -7.22 -8.99
N GLY A 117 5.85 -6.31 -9.94
CA GLY A 117 6.92 -5.90 -10.83
C GLY A 117 8.08 -5.22 -10.09
N SER A 118 7.79 -4.35 -9.12
CA SER A 118 8.81 -3.74 -8.26
C SER A 118 9.59 -4.79 -7.47
N MET A 119 8.91 -5.85 -7.00
CA MET A 119 9.57 -6.97 -6.33
C MET A 119 10.50 -7.72 -7.28
N VAL A 120 10.05 -8.01 -8.50
CA VAL A 120 10.84 -8.71 -9.53
C VAL A 120 12.12 -7.93 -9.89
N GLU A 121 12.01 -6.63 -10.16
CA GLU A 121 13.16 -5.80 -10.55
C GLU A 121 14.19 -5.65 -9.43
N ASN A 122 13.76 -5.68 -8.17
CA ASN A 122 14.64 -5.57 -7.00
C ASN A 122 15.06 -6.93 -6.42
N GLY A 123 14.70 -8.05 -7.07
CA GLY A 123 15.04 -9.40 -6.60
C GLY A 123 14.38 -9.79 -5.27
N ILE A 124 13.31 -9.11 -4.88
CA ILE A 124 12.56 -9.35 -3.64
C ILE A 124 11.58 -10.50 -3.88
N ARG A 125 11.58 -11.48 -2.98
CA ARG A 125 10.67 -12.64 -3.07
C ARG A 125 9.63 -12.71 -1.98
N LYS A 126 9.77 -11.96 -0.89
CA LYS A 126 8.83 -12.02 0.23
C LYS A 126 7.86 -10.85 0.18
N LEU A 127 6.56 -11.13 0.12
CA LEU A 127 5.50 -10.13 0.15
C LEU A 127 4.83 -10.13 1.52
N VAL A 128 4.64 -8.93 2.08
CA VAL A 128 3.77 -8.72 3.23
C VAL A 128 2.49 -8.06 2.72
N THR A 129 1.37 -8.75 2.84
CA THR A 129 0.02 -8.30 2.42
C THR A 129 -1.03 -8.91 3.35
N LEU A 130 -2.18 -8.26 3.45
CA LEU A 130 -3.39 -8.81 4.08
C LEU A 130 -4.38 -9.37 3.06
N ASP A 131 -4.16 -9.12 1.77
CA ASP A 131 -5.03 -9.54 0.67
C ASP A 131 -4.64 -10.91 0.13
N ARG A 132 -5.59 -11.51 -0.60
CA ARG A 132 -5.43 -12.84 -1.21
C ARG A 132 -5.07 -12.80 -2.69
N ASP A 133 -5.02 -11.61 -3.29
CA ASP A 133 -4.82 -11.45 -4.73
C ASP A 133 -3.44 -11.97 -5.20
N PHE A 134 -2.48 -12.05 -4.28
CA PHE A 134 -1.14 -12.58 -4.53
C PHE A 134 -1.00 -14.10 -4.27
N GLU A 135 -2.06 -14.78 -3.85
CA GLU A 135 -2.01 -16.22 -3.57
C GLU A 135 -1.71 -17.04 -4.84
N GLY A 136 -0.77 -17.98 -4.73
CA GLY A 136 -0.43 -18.90 -5.82
C GLY A 136 0.53 -18.33 -6.88
N ILE A 137 1.00 -17.09 -6.73
CA ILE A 137 2.01 -16.52 -7.64
C ILE A 137 3.39 -17.14 -7.34
N PRO A 138 4.01 -17.89 -8.28
CA PRO A 138 5.23 -18.65 -8.00
C PRO A 138 6.50 -17.80 -7.83
N LEU A 139 6.43 -16.51 -8.18
CA LEU A 139 7.57 -15.58 -8.09
C LEU A 139 7.81 -15.09 -6.66
N ILE A 140 6.81 -15.21 -5.78
CA ILE A 140 6.81 -14.62 -4.45
C ILE A 140 6.34 -15.61 -3.40
N GLU A 141 6.70 -15.32 -2.16
CA GLU A 141 6.26 -15.98 -0.94
C GLU A 141 5.53 -14.93 -0.10
N VAL A 142 4.23 -15.15 0.15
CA VAL A 142 3.49 -14.29 1.07
C VAL A 142 3.87 -14.66 2.50
N ILE A 143 4.40 -13.69 3.24
CA ILE A 143 4.70 -13.85 4.67
C ILE A 143 3.39 -14.04 5.42
N LYS A 144 3.31 -15.15 6.14
CA LYS A 144 2.18 -15.48 7.01
C LYS A 144 2.65 -15.50 8.46
N GLU A 145 1.74 -15.26 9.39
CA GLU A 145 2.03 -15.59 10.78
C GLU A 145 2.17 -17.10 10.90
N ASN A 146 3.27 -17.56 11.51
CA ASN A 146 3.33 -18.92 12.01
C ASN A 146 2.19 -19.09 13.02
N LYS A 147 1.32 -20.07 12.79
CA LYS A 147 0.41 -20.57 13.84
C LYS A 147 1.27 -21.23 14.91
N ASN A 148 1.75 -20.44 15.87
CA ASN A 148 2.31 -21.01 17.10
C ASN A 148 1.12 -21.35 18.01
N GLY A 149 0.81 -22.65 18.12
CA GLY A 149 -0.08 -23.21 19.15
C GLY A 149 -1.23 -24.07 18.63
N GLU A 150 -0.91 -25.28 18.17
CA GLU A 150 -1.69 -26.48 18.58
C GLU A 150 -0.98 -27.10 19.78
#